data_AF-A0A1J4WZ72-F1
#
_entry.id   AF-A0A1J4WZ72-F1
#
_cell.length_a   1.000
_cell.length_b   1.000
_cell.length_c   1.000
_cell.angle_alpha   90.00
_cell.angle_beta   90.00
_cell.angle_gamma   90.00
#
_symmetry.space_group_name_H-M   'P 1'
#
loop_
_entity.id
_entity.type
_entity.pdbx_description
1 polymer ?
#
loop_
_entity_poly.entity_id
_entity_poly.type
_entity_poly.pdbx_seq_one_letter_code
_entity_poly.pdbx_strand_id
1 'polypeptide(L)'
;MAEMTNESAAPIEPTPLPQEAPKEPASVSPEATKEPAATSLETPKEPAAVTEQVTETIPAKPVPSRFAGQRKELQKFFASLNHLGMGKQRMLFIQSMAMMLTAGLSLTDALKTQLLEAKSKTVRKLIQGIITAVETGSSLWRAMDDQSLFSPYEIALVRIGEEGGNLARNMQYLAEQQEKDRALRQKVKMAMIYPSIVIVLVFVLVMGLGLFVLPNLVQVLYSLNVELPLATRVVIAFSQLFETHGLIMAPLLFVVLILVLLMGKYTRFRVVSQWVTFHTPGIGSLAREATIAQFGVILGGLLQAGVPLVEALGSLAEVTHIVSYKNFYQRLLEHVNAGDSFSKSFAALPECNRLFPISVQQLIVTGERSGGLADVLVKIADMYDKKASETAEKLPVILEPLLLIIIAGIVAGIAFAIIVPIYKVVGNIGR
;
A
#
# COMPACT_ATOMS: atom_id res chain seq x y z
N MET A 1 -45.56 -28.81 33.79
CA MET A 1 -46.91 -29.38 33.67
C MET A 1 -47.41 -29.07 32.26
N ALA A 2 -47.69 -30.01 31.37
CA ALA A 2 -47.34 -31.44 31.22
C ALA A 2 -47.43 -31.67 29.69
N GLU A 3 -46.37 -32.11 29.00
CA GLU A 3 -45.97 -33.52 28.81
C GLU A 3 -46.93 -34.35 27.92
N MET A 4 -46.47 -34.68 26.69
CA MET A 4 -46.62 -35.98 25.96
C MET A 4 -46.40 -35.77 24.43
N THR A 5 -45.27 -36.22 23.84
CA THR A 5 -45.06 -37.49 23.06
C THR A 5 -45.77 -37.55 21.70
N ASN A 6 -45.27 -38.19 20.63
CA ASN A 6 -43.95 -38.77 20.27
C ASN A 6 -44.04 -39.29 18.82
N GLU A 7 -43.15 -38.88 17.91
CA GLU A 7 -42.87 -39.53 16.62
C GLU A 7 -41.45 -39.14 16.17
N SER A 8 -40.66 -39.90 15.42
CA SER A 8 -40.51 -41.35 15.20
C SER A 8 -39.39 -41.50 14.15
N ALA A 9 -38.16 -41.75 14.61
CA ALA A 9 -37.04 -42.43 13.93
C ALA A 9 -36.55 -42.06 12.49
N ALA A 10 -35.22 -41.89 12.42
CA ALA A 10 -34.28 -42.26 11.34
C ALA A 10 -34.09 -41.35 10.09
N PRO A 11 -32.81 -41.07 9.78
CA PRO A 11 -32.30 -41.41 8.45
C PRO A 11 -30.89 -42.07 8.46
N ILE A 12 -30.86 -43.33 8.01
CA ILE A 12 -29.88 -43.98 7.09
C ILE A 12 -28.41 -43.51 7.13
N GLU A 13 -27.52 -44.38 7.62
CA GLU A 13 -26.09 -44.39 7.29
C GLU A 13 -25.82 -45.01 5.90
N PRO A 14 -24.75 -44.61 5.19
CA PRO A 14 -24.12 -45.40 4.15
C PRO A 14 -22.75 -45.94 4.59
N THR A 15 -22.67 -47.24 4.87
CA THR A 15 -21.41 -47.99 5.01
C THR A 15 -20.82 -48.28 3.61
N PRO A 16 -19.50 -48.17 3.39
CA PRO A 16 -18.86 -48.42 2.09
C PRO A 16 -18.55 -49.91 1.86
N LEU A 17 -18.23 -50.29 0.61
CA LEU A 17 -17.43 -51.45 0.10
C LEU A 17 -17.83 -51.76 -1.37
N PRO A 18 -17.11 -52.57 -2.16
CA PRO A 18 -15.68 -52.91 -2.13
C PRO A 18 -14.95 -52.69 -3.48
N GLN A 19 -13.68 -53.11 -3.54
CA GLN A 19 -12.81 -53.14 -4.73
C GLN A 19 -13.24 -54.23 -5.73
N GLU A 20 -12.91 -54.04 -7.02
CA GLU A 20 -12.52 -55.18 -7.87
C GLU A 20 -11.61 -54.76 -9.03
N ALA A 21 -10.56 -55.54 -9.25
CA ALA A 21 -9.71 -55.52 -10.45
C ALA A 21 -9.59 -56.97 -10.95
N PRO A 22 -9.44 -57.20 -12.27
CA PRO A 22 -8.59 -58.33 -12.64
C PRO A 22 -7.76 -58.18 -13.94
N LYS A 23 -6.49 -58.57 -13.78
CA LYS A 23 -5.72 -59.52 -14.62
C LYS A 23 -5.23 -59.14 -16.03
N GLU A 24 -3.90 -59.27 -16.12
CA GLU A 24 -3.00 -59.57 -17.23
C GLU A 24 -3.38 -60.84 -18.04
N PRO A 25 -2.77 -61.08 -19.23
CA PRO A 25 -1.76 -62.16 -19.27
C PRO A 25 -0.54 -61.96 -20.21
N ALA A 26 0.65 -62.20 -19.65
CA ALA A 26 1.82 -62.99 -20.09
C ALA A 26 2.29 -63.15 -21.57
N SER A 27 3.65 -63.21 -21.69
CA SER A 27 4.52 -64.10 -22.53
C SER A 27 5.22 -63.51 -23.80
N VAL A 28 6.58 -63.51 -23.91
CA VAL A 28 7.53 -64.52 -24.51
C VAL A 28 7.68 -64.37 -26.06
N SER A 29 8.85 -64.35 -26.74
CA SER A 29 10.30 -64.48 -26.41
C SER A 29 11.23 -63.81 -27.49
N PRO A 30 12.59 -63.81 -27.40
CA PRO A 30 13.51 -63.07 -28.29
C PRO A 30 14.34 -63.91 -29.30
N GLU A 31 14.88 -63.25 -30.35
CA GLU A 31 16.06 -63.62 -31.18
C GLU A 31 16.58 -62.31 -31.83
N ALA A 32 17.84 -61.84 -31.69
CA ALA A 32 19.16 -62.38 -32.02
C ALA A 32 19.42 -62.59 -33.53
N THR A 33 20.52 -62.01 -34.07
CA THR A 33 21.50 -62.64 -35.01
C THR A 33 22.40 -61.66 -35.82
N LYS A 34 23.73 -61.74 -35.57
CA LYS A 34 24.91 -61.56 -36.47
C LYS A 34 25.33 -60.21 -37.12
N GLU A 35 26.55 -59.81 -36.72
CA GLU A 35 27.68 -59.27 -37.53
C GLU A 35 28.29 -60.35 -38.50
N PRO A 36 29.32 -60.14 -39.37
CA PRO A 36 30.36 -59.07 -39.39
C PRO A 36 30.79 -58.52 -40.79
N ALA A 37 31.92 -57.78 -40.79
CA ALA A 37 32.95 -57.58 -41.85
C ALA A 37 32.87 -56.33 -42.78
N ALA A 38 33.96 -55.77 -43.34
CA ALA A 38 35.39 -55.65 -42.92
C ALA A 38 36.17 -54.75 -43.93
N THR A 39 37.16 -53.95 -43.47
CA THR A 39 38.30 -53.39 -44.27
C THR A 39 37.91 -52.29 -45.32
N SER A 40 38.66 -51.23 -45.67
CA SER A 40 40.08 -50.83 -45.50
C SER A 40 40.27 -49.28 -45.47
N LEU A 41 41.21 -48.82 -44.64
CA LEU A 41 42.34 -47.90 -44.90
C LEU A 41 42.31 -46.90 -46.10
N GLU A 42 42.48 -45.60 -45.83
CA GLU A 42 43.63 -44.78 -46.30
C GLU A 42 43.63 -43.31 -45.75
N THR A 43 44.83 -42.75 -45.56
CA THR A 43 45.20 -41.33 -45.34
C THR A 43 46.64 -41.14 -45.92
N PRO A 44 47.28 -39.95 -46.00
CA PRO A 44 46.84 -38.54 -45.82
C PRO A 44 47.29 -37.58 -46.97
N LYS A 45 46.92 -36.28 -46.94
CA LYS A 45 47.80 -35.18 -47.43
C LYS A 45 47.37 -33.75 -47.04
N GLU A 46 48.37 -32.94 -46.66
CA GLU A 46 48.41 -31.46 -46.55
C GLU A 46 49.29 -30.90 -47.70
N PRO A 47 49.50 -29.56 -47.84
CA PRO A 47 48.58 -28.42 -47.72
C PRO A 47 48.71 -27.43 -48.92
N ALA A 48 47.78 -26.49 -49.11
CA ALA A 48 48.00 -25.27 -49.91
C ALA A 48 47.00 -24.16 -49.55
N ALA A 49 47.39 -22.90 -49.71
CA ALA A 49 46.61 -21.73 -49.27
C ALA A 49 46.23 -20.77 -50.42
N VAL A 50 45.27 -19.88 -50.11
CA VAL A 50 44.87 -18.66 -50.85
C VAL A 50 44.08 -18.85 -52.15
N THR A 51 42.81 -18.41 -52.14
CA THR A 51 42.32 -17.25 -52.93
C THR A 51 40.91 -16.87 -52.43
N GLU A 52 40.61 -15.56 -52.40
CA GLU A 52 39.33 -15.00 -51.97
C GLU A 52 38.18 -15.32 -52.95
N GLN A 53 36.95 -15.46 -52.44
CA GLN A 53 35.78 -14.93 -53.13
C GLN A 53 34.59 -14.68 -52.18
N VAL A 54 33.82 -13.65 -52.51
CA VAL A 54 32.74 -13.06 -51.71
C VAL A 54 31.48 -13.94 -51.75
N THR A 55 30.80 -14.10 -50.61
CA THR A 55 29.45 -14.68 -50.54
C THR A 55 28.49 -13.71 -49.83
N GLU A 56 27.34 -13.47 -50.45
CA GLU A 56 26.32 -12.53 -50.01
C GLU A 56 25.69 -12.90 -48.65
N THR A 57 25.48 -11.90 -47.80
CA THR A 57 24.74 -12.05 -46.55
C THR A 57 23.24 -11.82 -46.75
N ILE A 58 22.45 -12.89 -46.62
CA ILE A 58 21.00 -12.80 -46.50
C ILE A 58 20.65 -12.06 -45.19
N PRO A 59 19.86 -10.96 -45.21
CA PRO A 59 19.57 -10.20 -44.00
C PRO A 59 18.58 -10.96 -43.08
N ALA A 60 19.05 -11.36 -41.91
CA ALA A 60 18.20 -11.95 -40.88
C ALA A 60 17.23 -10.90 -40.30
N LYS A 61 15.94 -11.24 -40.20
CA LYS A 61 14.93 -10.41 -39.52
C LYS A 61 15.31 -10.20 -38.04
N PRO A 62 15.22 -8.98 -37.49
CA PRO A 62 15.55 -8.73 -36.10
C PRO A 62 14.52 -9.38 -35.16
N VAL A 63 15.01 -10.19 -34.21
CA VAL A 63 14.21 -10.75 -33.12
C VAL A 63 13.80 -9.61 -32.16
N PRO A 64 12.51 -9.47 -31.78
CA PRO A 64 12.07 -8.39 -30.90
C PRO A 64 12.68 -8.53 -29.50
N SER A 65 13.47 -7.53 -29.09
CA SER A 65 14.20 -7.57 -27.81
C SER A 65 13.28 -7.29 -26.62
N ARG A 66 13.03 -8.32 -25.80
CA ARG A 66 12.27 -8.24 -24.52
C ARG A 66 12.78 -7.16 -23.55
N PHE A 67 13.99 -6.66 -23.72
CA PHE A 67 14.64 -5.66 -22.86
C PHE A 67 14.22 -4.20 -23.11
N ALA A 68 13.51 -3.90 -24.21
CA ALA A 68 13.04 -2.54 -24.49
C ALA A 68 12.01 -2.03 -23.46
N GLY A 69 11.11 -2.91 -22.98
CA GLY A 69 10.09 -2.57 -21.99
C GLY A 69 10.66 -2.24 -20.61
N GLN A 70 11.59 -3.06 -20.11
CA GLN A 70 12.20 -2.86 -18.77
C GLN A 70 12.94 -1.53 -18.64
N ARG A 71 13.58 -1.03 -19.70
CA ARG A 71 14.25 0.28 -19.65
C ARG A 71 13.26 1.44 -19.53
N LYS A 72 12.10 1.38 -20.21
CA LYS A 72 11.02 2.39 -20.05
C LYS A 72 10.44 2.38 -18.63
N GLU A 73 10.17 1.20 -18.07
CA GLU A 73 9.69 1.05 -16.69
C GLU A 73 10.66 1.63 -15.66
N LEU A 74 11.95 1.27 -15.75
CA LEU A 74 12.99 1.83 -14.86
C LEU A 74 13.14 3.34 -15.02
N GLN A 75 13.05 3.87 -16.24
CA GLN A 75 13.15 5.31 -16.49
C GLN A 75 11.94 6.08 -15.96
N LYS A 76 10.71 5.55 -16.09
CA LYS A 76 9.50 6.07 -15.43
C LYS A 76 9.65 6.02 -13.90
N PHE A 77 10.22 4.95 -13.35
CA PHE A 77 10.47 4.81 -11.91
C PHE A 77 11.48 5.84 -11.37
N PHE A 78 12.60 6.09 -12.07
CA PHE A 78 13.55 7.15 -11.67
C PHE A 78 12.98 8.56 -11.87
N ALA A 79 12.16 8.79 -12.91
CA ALA A 79 11.39 10.02 -13.04
C ALA A 79 10.38 10.20 -11.88
N SER A 80 9.80 9.10 -11.38
CA SER A 80 8.90 9.12 -10.22
C SER A 80 9.60 9.52 -8.93
N LEU A 81 10.83 9.06 -8.71
CA LEU A 81 11.64 9.49 -7.57
C LEU A 81 11.95 11.00 -7.59
N ASN A 82 11.98 11.65 -8.76
CA ASN A 82 12.17 13.11 -8.87
C ASN A 82 10.91 13.94 -8.55
N HIS A 83 9.70 13.37 -8.55
CA HIS A 83 8.46 14.09 -8.19
C HIS A 83 7.98 13.82 -6.75
N LEU A 84 8.71 13.03 -5.97
CA LEU A 84 8.44 12.75 -4.56
C LEU A 84 8.24 14.05 -3.75
N GLY A 85 7.04 14.22 -3.21
CA GLY A 85 6.67 15.41 -2.43
C GLY A 85 5.95 16.51 -3.21
N MET A 86 5.83 16.41 -4.55
CA MET A 86 5.07 17.38 -5.36
C MET A 86 3.53 17.21 -5.28
N GLY A 87 3.01 16.35 -4.41
CA GLY A 87 1.56 16.14 -4.24
C GLY A 87 0.77 17.41 -3.91
N LYS A 88 1.35 18.36 -3.16
CA LYS A 88 0.72 19.68 -2.95
C LYS A 88 0.62 20.49 -4.25
N GLN A 89 1.63 20.39 -5.13
CA GLN A 89 1.65 21.10 -6.41
C GLN A 89 0.66 20.48 -7.40
N ARG A 90 0.52 19.15 -7.41
CA ARG A 90 -0.53 18.45 -8.16
C ARG A 90 -1.92 18.91 -7.74
N MET A 91 -2.15 19.00 -6.43
CA MET A 91 -3.43 19.44 -5.88
C MET A 91 -3.74 20.89 -6.27
N LEU A 92 -2.78 21.80 -6.11
CA LEU A 92 -2.93 23.19 -6.53
C LEU A 92 -3.15 23.33 -8.04
N PHE A 93 -2.49 22.50 -8.87
CA PHE A 93 -2.74 22.47 -10.31
C PHE A 93 -4.20 22.13 -10.62
N ILE A 94 -4.73 21.03 -10.08
CA ILE A 94 -6.12 20.62 -10.34
C ILE A 94 -7.12 21.66 -9.79
N GLN A 95 -6.89 22.20 -8.60
CA GLN A 95 -7.75 23.23 -8.00
C GLN A 95 -7.78 24.54 -8.82
N SER A 96 -6.61 25.06 -9.23
CA SER A 96 -6.55 26.27 -10.05
C SER A 96 -7.13 26.04 -11.45
N MET A 97 -6.86 24.89 -12.09
CA MET A 97 -7.45 24.53 -13.39
C MET A 97 -8.97 24.41 -13.31
N ALA A 98 -9.51 23.75 -12.28
CA ALA A 98 -10.95 23.66 -12.05
C ALA A 98 -11.60 25.04 -11.92
N MET A 99 -11.01 25.90 -11.08
CA MET A 99 -11.50 27.27 -10.87
C MET A 99 -11.53 28.09 -12.17
N MET A 100 -10.42 28.08 -12.92
CA MET A 100 -10.30 28.88 -14.15
C MET A 100 -11.19 28.36 -15.28
N LEU A 101 -11.27 27.04 -15.47
CA LEU A 101 -12.13 26.43 -16.51
C LEU A 101 -13.62 26.63 -16.19
N THR A 102 -14.03 26.51 -14.92
CA THR A 102 -15.41 26.80 -14.49
C THR A 102 -15.75 28.29 -14.58
N ALA A 103 -14.75 29.18 -14.43
CA ALA A 103 -14.89 30.61 -14.71
C ALA A 103 -14.90 30.98 -16.21
N GLY A 104 -14.80 29.99 -17.12
CA GLY A 104 -14.89 30.18 -18.56
C GLY A 104 -13.59 30.61 -19.26
N LEU A 105 -12.43 30.54 -18.59
CA LEU A 105 -11.15 30.77 -19.26
C LEU A 105 -10.83 29.64 -20.23
N SER A 106 -10.13 29.95 -21.33
CA SER A 106 -9.63 28.92 -22.24
C SER A 106 -8.60 28.02 -21.53
N LEU A 107 -8.49 26.76 -21.96
CA LEU A 107 -7.49 25.82 -21.44
C LEU A 107 -6.07 26.41 -21.52
N THR A 108 -5.73 27.04 -22.65
CA THR A 108 -4.45 27.70 -22.87
C THR A 108 -4.19 28.86 -21.92
N ASP A 109 -5.20 29.68 -21.63
CA ASP A 109 -5.05 30.83 -20.71
C ASP A 109 -4.96 30.37 -19.25
N ALA A 110 -5.72 29.35 -18.87
CA ALA A 110 -5.63 28.73 -17.55
C ALA A 110 -4.23 28.13 -17.30
N LEU A 111 -3.68 27.40 -18.26
CA LEU A 111 -2.31 26.85 -18.17
C LEU A 111 -1.25 27.96 -18.12
N LYS A 112 -1.36 29.01 -18.94
CA LYS A 112 -0.44 30.15 -18.94
C LYS A 112 -0.49 30.92 -17.61
N THR A 113 -1.67 31.11 -17.05
CA THR A 113 -1.84 31.71 -15.71
C THR A 113 -1.16 30.86 -14.64
N GLN A 114 -1.35 29.54 -14.66
CA GLN A 114 -0.69 28.62 -13.73
C GLN A 114 0.84 28.63 -13.83
N LEU A 115 1.41 28.86 -15.03
CA LEU A 115 2.85 29.02 -15.24
C LEU A 115 3.41 30.28 -14.54
N LEU A 116 2.64 31.38 -14.54
CA LEU A 116 3.01 32.63 -13.86
C LEU A 116 2.99 32.46 -12.33
N GLU A 117 1.98 31.77 -11.79
CA GLU A 117 1.86 31.49 -10.35
C GLU A 117 2.90 30.48 -9.82
N ALA A 118 3.45 29.63 -10.70
CA ALA A 118 4.38 28.59 -10.32
C ALA A 118 5.67 29.13 -9.67
N LYS A 119 5.86 28.85 -8.38
CA LYS A 119 6.99 29.37 -7.59
C LYS A 119 8.30 28.58 -7.74
N SER A 120 8.24 27.28 -8.09
CA SER A 120 9.45 26.44 -8.23
C SER A 120 9.85 26.23 -9.69
N LYS A 121 11.15 26.14 -9.95
CA LYS A 121 11.70 25.86 -11.29
C LYS A 121 11.18 24.51 -11.84
N THR A 122 11.04 23.50 -10.99
CA THR A 122 10.51 22.17 -11.37
C THR A 122 9.05 22.25 -11.82
N VAL A 123 8.20 22.97 -11.08
CA VAL A 123 6.78 23.13 -11.42
C VAL A 123 6.61 23.97 -12.68
N ARG A 124 7.41 25.04 -12.86
CA ARG A 124 7.44 25.80 -14.12
C ARG A 124 7.81 24.93 -15.31
N LYS A 125 8.86 24.10 -15.21
CA LYS A 125 9.27 23.20 -16.30
C LYS A 125 8.17 22.19 -16.66
N LEU A 126 7.48 21.65 -15.65
CA LEU A 126 6.37 20.71 -15.83
C LEU A 126 5.18 21.37 -16.55
N ILE A 127 4.72 22.54 -16.06
CA ILE A 127 3.60 23.27 -16.68
C ILE A 127 3.97 23.73 -18.09
N GLN A 128 5.21 24.21 -18.31
CA GLN A 128 5.69 24.57 -19.65
C GLN A 128 5.68 23.38 -20.61
N GLY A 129 6.02 22.18 -20.14
CA GLY A 129 5.90 20.94 -20.92
C GLY A 129 4.45 20.65 -21.33
N ILE A 130 3.50 20.82 -20.40
CA ILE A 130 2.07 20.66 -20.68
C ILE A 130 1.60 21.72 -21.70
N ILE A 131 1.95 23.00 -21.50
CA ILE A 131 1.59 24.10 -22.42
C ILE A 131 2.10 23.79 -23.82
N THR A 132 3.39 23.47 -23.98
CA THR A 132 3.98 23.21 -25.29
C THR A 132 3.34 22.01 -25.97
N ALA A 133 3.04 20.93 -25.23
CA ALA A 133 2.31 19.79 -25.79
C ALA A 133 0.90 20.19 -26.30
N VAL A 134 0.13 20.93 -25.50
CA VAL A 134 -1.22 21.40 -25.85
C VAL A 134 -1.20 22.39 -27.01
N GLU A 135 -0.27 23.34 -27.04
CA GLU A 135 -0.09 24.30 -28.15
C GLU A 135 0.35 23.63 -29.45
N THR A 136 1.04 22.47 -29.38
CA THR A 136 1.33 21.63 -30.56
C THR A 136 0.19 20.67 -30.95
N GLY A 137 -0.96 20.74 -30.30
CA GLY A 137 -2.15 19.96 -30.64
C GLY A 137 -2.28 18.61 -29.93
N SER A 138 -1.46 18.32 -28.92
CA SER A 138 -1.71 17.18 -28.03
C SER A 138 -2.90 17.46 -27.12
N SER A 139 -3.68 16.42 -26.81
CA SER A 139 -4.68 16.51 -25.75
C SER A 139 -4.03 16.72 -24.38
N LEU A 140 -4.73 17.42 -23.50
CA LEU A 140 -4.33 17.73 -22.12
C LEU A 140 -4.02 16.45 -21.33
N TRP A 141 -4.87 15.42 -21.46
CA TRP A 141 -4.67 14.18 -20.71
C TRP A 141 -3.35 13.47 -21.06
N ARG A 142 -2.92 13.50 -22.32
CA ARG A 142 -1.62 12.96 -22.76
C ARG A 142 -0.47 13.80 -22.22
N ALA A 143 -0.61 15.12 -22.34
CA ALA A 143 0.37 16.07 -21.82
C ALA A 143 0.57 15.92 -20.30
N MET A 144 -0.49 15.57 -19.56
CA MET A 144 -0.45 15.26 -18.13
C MET A 144 0.21 13.90 -17.82
N ASP A 145 -0.11 12.84 -18.57
CA ASP A 145 0.51 11.50 -18.40
C ASP A 145 2.03 11.54 -18.60
N ASP A 146 2.51 12.26 -19.61
CA ASP A 146 3.94 12.45 -19.91
C ASP A 146 4.72 13.08 -18.73
N GLN A 147 4.08 13.90 -17.88
CA GLN A 147 4.73 14.47 -16.69
C GLN A 147 4.85 13.49 -15.52
N SER A 148 4.16 12.33 -15.58
CA SER A 148 4.11 11.30 -14.55
C SER A 148 3.70 11.79 -13.14
N LEU A 149 3.16 13.01 -13.01
CA LEU A 149 2.76 13.59 -11.72
C LEU A 149 1.36 13.14 -11.28
N PHE A 150 0.50 12.90 -12.26
CA PHE A 150 -0.92 12.60 -12.08
C PHE A 150 -1.17 11.11 -11.97
N SER A 151 -2.20 10.75 -11.22
CA SER A 151 -2.64 9.37 -11.08
C SER A 151 -3.46 8.91 -12.29
N PRO A 152 -3.51 7.60 -12.59
CA PRO A 152 -4.33 7.05 -13.68
C PRO A 152 -5.80 7.50 -13.62
N TYR A 153 -6.36 7.57 -12.41
CA TYR A 153 -7.71 8.10 -12.15
C TYR A 153 -7.87 9.58 -12.54
N GLU A 154 -6.92 10.44 -12.14
CA GLU A 154 -6.93 11.86 -12.53
C GLU A 154 -6.81 12.00 -14.06
N ILE A 155 -5.93 11.23 -14.70
CA ILE A 155 -5.71 11.24 -16.16
C ILE A 155 -6.96 10.77 -16.91
N ALA A 156 -7.60 9.67 -16.48
CA ALA A 156 -8.78 9.11 -17.13
C ALA A 156 -10.00 10.05 -17.04
N LEU A 157 -10.22 10.70 -15.89
CA LEU A 157 -11.29 11.70 -15.76
C LEU A 157 -11.05 12.95 -16.61
N VAL A 158 -9.79 13.40 -16.74
CA VAL A 158 -9.44 14.50 -17.64
C VAL A 158 -9.64 14.08 -19.10
N ARG A 159 -9.25 12.85 -19.48
CA ARG A 159 -9.46 12.30 -20.82
C ARG A 159 -10.92 12.31 -21.22
N ILE A 160 -11.81 11.74 -20.41
CA ILE A 160 -13.26 11.79 -20.68
C ILE A 160 -13.78 13.23 -20.69
N GLY A 161 -13.31 14.08 -19.78
CA GLY A 161 -13.73 15.47 -19.71
C GLY A 161 -13.39 16.24 -20.99
N GLU A 162 -12.22 15.96 -21.56
CA GLU A 162 -11.74 16.55 -22.81
C GLU A 162 -12.45 15.95 -24.04
N GLU A 163 -12.56 14.62 -24.14
CA GLU A 163 -13.25 13.92 -25.23
C GLU A 163 -14.76 14.24 -25.26
N GLY A 164 -15.39 14.40 -24.10
CA GLY A 164 -16.82 14.68 -23.92
C GLY A 164 -17.17 16.17 -23.71
N GLY A 165 -16.23 17.10 -23.88
CA GLY A 165 -16.47 18.55 -23.75
C GLY A 165 -16.86 19.05 -22.35
N ASN A 166 -16.73 18.22 -21.32
CA ASN A 166 -17.11 18.48 -19.92
C ASN A 166 -15.90 18.67 -18.98
N LEU A 167 -14.75 19.08 -19.52
CA LEU A 167 -13.47 19.17 -18.81
C LEU A 167 -13.55 20.00 -17.52
N ALA A 168 -14.24 21.14 -17.54
CA ALA A 168 -14.43 21.99 -16.36
C ALA A 168 -15.10 21.22 -15.20
N ARG A 169 -16.19 20.49 -15.50
CA ARG A 169 -16.93 19.68 -14.52
C ARG A 169 -16.09 18.55 -13.94
N ASN A 170 -15.32 17.85 -14.78
CA ASN A 170 -14.46 16.75 -14.32
C ASN A 170 -13.27 17.26 -13.50
N MET A 171 -12.68 18.41 -13.86
CA MET A 171 -11.66 19.08 -13.04
C MET A 171 -12.24 19.56 -11.69
N GLN A 172 -13.45 20.11 -11.67
CA GLN A 172 -14.14 20.47 -10.43
C GLN A 172 -14.36 19.25 -9.53
N TYR A 173 -14.86 18.13 -10.07
CA TYR A 173 -15.04 16.89 -9.31
C TYR A 173 -13.70 16.37 -8.73
N LEU A 174 -12.61 16.42 -9.49
CA LEU A 174 -11.28 16.09 -9.00
C LEU A 174 -10.80 17.04 -7.89
N ALA A 175 -11.07 18.34 -8.00
CA ALA A 175 -10.71 19.34 -6.99
C ALA A 175 -11.47 19.14 -5.67
N GLU A 176 -12.79 18.89 -5.74
CA GLU A 176 -13.65 18.58 -4.60
C GLU A 176 -13.21 17.28 -3.90
N GLN A 177 -12.88 16.23 -4.67
CA GLN A 177 -12.41 14.98 -4.10
C GLN A 177 -11.03 15.13 -3.43
N GLN A 178 -10.11 15.90 -4.01
CA GLN A 178 -8.83 16.21 -3.37
C GLN A 178 -8.99 17.03 -2.09
N GLU A 179 -10.03 17.88 -2.01
CA GLU A 179 -10.37 18.60 -0.78
C GLU A 179 -10.91 17.65 0.31
N LYS A 180 -11.83 16.73 -0.02
CA LYS A 180 -12.28 15.65 0.89
C LYS A 180 -11.09 14.83 1.43
N ASP A 181 -10.23 14.34 0.53
CA ASP A 181 -9.00 13.60 0.86
C ASP A 181 -8.08 14.40 1.80
N ARG A 182 -7.91 15.71 1.56
CA ARG A 182 -7.11 16.61 2.39
C ARG A 182 -7.75 16.84 3.75
N ALA A 183 -9.06 17.05 3.80
CA ALA A 183 -9.81 17.26 5.04
C ALA A 183 -9.72 16.02 5.95
N LEU A 184 -9.91 14.82 5.39
CA LEU A 184 -9.73 13.56 6.11
C LEU A 184 -8.30 13.42 6.65
N ARG A 185 -7.27 13.63 5.81
CA ARG A 185 -5.86 13.62 6.25
C ARG A 185 -5.58 14.65 7.35
N GLN A 186 -6.23 15.82 7.30
CA GLN A 186 -6.09 16.85 8.33
C GLN A 186 -6.77 16.43 9.63
N LYS A 187 -7.97 15.85 9.62
CA LYS A 187 -8.63 15.28 10.81
C LYS A 187 -7.74 14.22 11.47
N VAL A 188 -7.21 13.27 10.69
CA VAL A 188 -6.28 12.24 11.19
C VAL A 188 -5.01 12.86 11.78
N LYS A 189 -4.43 13.87 11.11
CA LYS A 189 -3.26 14.58 11.65
C LYS A 189 -3.58 15.24 12.99
N MET A 190 -4.70 15.95 13.10
CA MET A 190 -5.09 16.62 14.36
C MET A 190 -5.35 15.60 15.48
N ALA A 191 -6.01 14.49 15.17
CA ALA A 191 -6.25 13.40 16.13
C ALA A 191 -4.95 12.79 16.67
N MET A 192 -3.89 12.72 15.86
CA MET A 192 -2.58 12.19 16.26
C MET A 192 -1.69 13.19 17.03
N ILE A 193 -2.02 14.49 17.05
CA ILE A 193 -1.22 15.50 17.77
C ILE A 193 -1.23 15.23 19.28
N TYR A 194 -2.41 15.01 19.88
CA TYR A 194 -2.52 14.79 21.33
C TYR A 194 -1.75 13.55 21.81
N PRO A 195 -1.93 12.33 21.23
CA PRO A 195 -1.11 11.17 21.57
C PRO A 195 0.40 11.42 21.44
N SER A 196 0.81 12.16 20.39
CA SER A 196 2.21 12.46 20.14
C SER A 196 2.81 13.38 21.21
N ILE A 197 2.08 14.42 21.64
CA ILE A 197 2.52 15.33 22.71
C ILE A 197 2.66 14.57 24.04
N VAL A 198 1.68 13.73 24.38
CA VAL A 198 1.70 12.95 25.63
C VAL A 198 2.88 11.97 25.65
N ILE A 199 3.12 11.24 24.56
CA ILE A 199 4.25 10.30 24.44
C ILE A 199 5.59 11.05 24.56
N VAL A 200 5.74 12.20 23.91
CA VAL A 200 6.96 13.02 24.02
C VAL A 200 7.17 13.54 25.44
N LEU A 201 6.13 14.03 26.11
CA LEU A 201 6.21 14.50 27.49
C LEU A 201 6.62 13.37 28.45
N VAL A 202 5.98 12.20 28.35
CA VAL A 202 6.33 11.02 29.15
C VAL A 202 7.77 10.59 28.88
N PHE A 203 8.20 10.55 27.62
CA PHE A 203 9.59 10.23 27.27
C PHE A 203 10.59 11.21 27.90
N VAL A 204 10.33 12.52 27.84
CA VAL A 204 11.18 13.55 28.48
C VAL A 204 11.23 13.38 29.99
N LEU A 205 10.10 13.10 30.65
CA LEU A 205 10.04 12.87 32.11
C LEU A 205 10.81 11.60 32.52
N VAL A 206 10.62 10.48 31.80
CA VAL A 206 11.33 9.22 32.04
C VAL A 206 12.83 9.40 31.83
N MET A 207 13.24 10.08 30.75
CA MET A 207 14.64 10.32 30.43
C MET A 207 15.30 11.25 31.44
N GLY A 208 14.63 12.34 31.86
CA GLY A 208 15.12 13.24 32.90
C GLY A 208 15.29 12.54 34.25
N LEU A 209 14.33 11.68 34.63
CA LEU A 209 14.45 10.86 35.84
C LEU A 209 15.63 9.88 35.74
N GLY A 210 15.79 9.22 34.59
CA GLY A 210 16.87 8.27 34.33
C GLY A 210 18.27 8.88 34.32
N LEU A 211 18.43 10.09 33.75
CA LEU A 211 19.71 10.80 33.64
C LEU A 211 20.11 11.56 34.92
N PHE A 212 19.16 12.21 35.61
CA PHE A 212 19.49 13.08 36.74
C PHE A 212 19.21 12.46 38.12
N VAL A 213 18.08 11.78 38.28
CA VAL A 213 17.65 11.30 39.61
C VAL A 213 18.18 9.91 39.92
N LEU A 214 18.12 9.01 38.93
CA LEU A 214 18.51 7.61 39.13
C LEU A 214 20.00 7.41 39.48
N PRO A 215 20.98 8.12 38.89
CA PRO A 215 22.40 7.93 39.23
C PRO A 215 22.71 8.32 40.68
N ASN A 216 22.13 9.41 41.18
CA ASN A 216 22.26 9.84 42.58
C ASN A 216 21.70 8.76 43.53
N LEU A 217 20.52 8.21 43.22
CA LEU A 217 19.91 7.13 44.01
C LEU A 217 20.75 5.84 43.98
N VAL A 218 21.36 5.53 42.84
CA VAL A 218 22.25 4.36 42.66
C VAL A 218 23.54 4.47 43.47
N GLN A 219 24.15 5.65 43.56
CA GLN A 219 25.34 5.88 44.42
C GLN A 219 25.05 5.62 45.90
N VAL A 220 23.87 6.00 46.38
CA VAL A 220 23.42 5.71 47.75
C VAL A 220 23.22 4.20 47.94
N LEU A 221 22.58 3.51 46.99
CA LEU A 221 22.35 2.06 47.07
C LEU A 221 23.65 1.23 47.03
N TYR A 222 24.65 1.64 46.24
CA TYR A 222 25.98 1.01 46.24
C TYR A 222 26.67 1.19 47.60
N SER A 223 26.59 2.38 48.20
CA SER A 223 27.13 2.65 49.55
C SER A 223 26.50 1.76 50.64
N LEU A 224 25.32 1.19 50.37
CA LEU A 224 24.56 0.31 51.27
C LEU A 224 24.67 -1.19 50.89
N ASN A 225 25.50 -1.54 49.90
CA ASN A 225 25.67 -2.91 49.37
C ASN A 225 24.35 -3.61 48.97
N VAL A 226 23.35 -2.87 48.48
CA VAL A 226 22.05 -3.44 48.08
C VAL A 226 22.00 -3.77 46.59
N GLU A 227 21.63 -5.00 46.25
CA GLU A 227 21.46 -5.42 44.87
C GLU A 227 20.32 -4.68 44.14
N LEU A 228 20.70 -3.93 43.10
CA LEU A 228 19.81 -3.23 42.18
C LEU A 228 18.81 -4.19 41.50
N PRO A 229 17.49 -3.88 41.48
CA PRO A 229 16.50 -4.61 40.69
C PRO A 229 16.77 -4.55 39.18
N LEU A 230 16.22 -5.52 38.45
CA LEU A 230 16.32 -5.59 36.99
C LEU A 230 15.84 -4.31 36.29
N ALA A 231 14.70 -3.76 36.71
CA ALA A 231 14.15 -2.51 36.14
C ALA A 231 15.15 -1.35 36.26
N THR A 232 15.75 -1.17 37.44
CA THR A 232 16.76 -0.12 37.69
C THR A 232 18.00 -0.34 36.84
N ARG A 233 18.50 -1.59 36.72
CA ARG A 233 19.65 -1.92 35.85
C ARG A 233 19.39 -1.60 34.38
N VAL A 234 18.19 -1.89 33.86
CA VAL A 234 17.82 -1.59 32.47
C VAL A 234 17.81 -0.08 32.21
N VAL A 235 17.24 0.72 33.13
CA VAL A 235 17.24 2.19 32.98
C VAL A 235 18.64 2.77 33.09
N ILE A 236 19.48 2.28 34.00
CA ILE A 236 20.90 2.70 34.10
C ILE A 236 21.65 2.35 32.81
N ALA A 237 21.49 1.15 32.27
CA ALA A 237 22.15 0.73 31.04
C ALA A 237 21.74 1.61 29.83
N PHE A 238 20.45 1.96 29.73
CA PHE A 238 19.96 2.94 28.74
C PHE A 238 20.55 4.33 28.99
N SER A 239 20.57 4.80 30.23
CA SER A 239 21.10 6.11 30.63
C SER A 239 22.59 6.25 30.28
N GLN A 240 23.41 5.27 30.68
CA GLN A 240 24.85 5.22 30.40
C GLN A 240 25.13 5.15 28.89
N LEU A 241 24.28 4.47 28.11
CA LEU A 241 24.40 4.43 26.66
C LEU A 241 24.13 5.81 26.02
N PHE A 242 23.16 6.56 26.53
CA PHE A 242 22.91 7.96 26.13
C PHE A 242 23.98 8.93 26.65
N GLU A 243 24.57 8.69 27.81
CA GLU A 243 25.60 9.57 28.40
C GLU A 243 26.96 9.40 27.69
N THR A 244 27.38 8.15 27.45
CA THR A 244 28.67 7.85 26.79
C THR A 244 28.64 8.00 25.27
N HIS A 245 27.52 7.69 24.62
CA HIS A 245 27.41 7.68 23.15
C HIS A 245 26.37 8.68 22.62
N GLY A 246 25.74 9.54 23.43
CA GLY A 246 24.61 10.39 23.01
C GLY A 246 24.85 11.25 21.77
N LEU A 247 26.06 11.82 21.63
CA LEU A 247 26.48 12.59 20.44
C LEU A 247 26.48 11.78 19.14
N ILE A 248 26.65 10.45 19.22
CA ILE A 248 26.62 9.52 18.08
C ILE A 248 25.24 8.84 17.99
N MET A 249 24.63 8.51 19.13
CA MET A 249 23.43 7.71 19.20
C MET A 249 22.15 8.52 18.91
N ALA A 250 22.10 9.82 19.24
CA ALA A 250 21.01 10.69 18.81
C ALA A 250 20.92 10.83 17.27
N PRO A 251 22.01 11.16 16.54
CA PRO A 251 21.97 11.14 15.08
C PRO A 251 21.82 9.71 14.51
N LEU A 252 22.37 8.67 15.14
CA LEU A 252 22.15 7.29 14.68
C LEU A 252 20.68 6.87 14.81
N LEU A 253 20.01 7.17 15.93
CA LEU A 253 18.59 6.90 16.13
C LEU A 253 17.73 7.70 15.14
N PHE A 254 18.09 8.96 14.87
CA PHE A 254 17.43 9.79 13.86
C PHE A 254 17.62 9.23 12.44
N VAL A 255 18.82 8.78 12.09
CA VAL A 255 19.12 8.12 10.81
C VAL A 255 18.38 6.78 10.70
N VAL A 256 18.36 5.95 11.74
CA VAL A 256 17.61 4.68 11.77
C VAL A 256 16.10 4.93 11.65
N LEU A 257 15.57 5.94 12.34
CA LEU A 257 14.16 6.34 12.22
C LEU A 257 13.84 6.78 10.78
N ILE A 258 14.68 7.62 10.17
CA ILE A 258 14.55 8.02 8.75
C ILE A 258 14.65 6.79 7.83
N LEU A 259 15.59 5.88 8.08
CA LEU A 259 15.80 4.67 7.28
C LEU A 259 14.59 3.74 7.36
N VAL A 260 14.01 3.54 8.55
CA VAL A 260 12.79 2.76 8.78
C VAL A 260 11.58 3.41 8.12
N LEU A 261 11.44 4.74 8.21
CA LEU A 261 10.38 5.49 7.53
C LEU A 261 10.51 5.42 5.99
N LEU A 262 11.73 5.45 5.45
CA LEU A 262 11.98 5.22 4.02
C LEU A 262 11.71 3.75 3.64
N MET A 263 12.23 2.77 4.37
CA MET A 263 12.05 1.34 4.07
C MET A 263 10.58 0.92 4.16
N GLY A 264 9.81 1.45 5.11
CA GLY A 264 8.36 1.27 5.21
C GLY A 264 7.58 1.88 4.03
N LYS A 265 8.13 2.91 3.38
CA LYS A 265 7.55 3.60 2.22
C LYS A 265 7.96 2.99 0.88
N TYR A 266 9.17 2.42 0.78
CA TYR A 266 9.80 2.01 -0.49
C TYR A 266 10.20 0.53 -0.61
N THR A 267 10.09 -0.29 0.44
CA THR A 267 10.61 -1.67 0.44
C THR A 267 9.62 -2.67 1.06
N ARG A 268 10.00 -3.97 1.16
CA ARG A 268 9.19 -5.08 1.71
C ARG A 268 8.61 -4.82 3.12
N PHE A 269 9.14 -3.85 3.86
CA PHE A 269 8.55 -3.34 5.11
C PHE A 269 7.14 -2.72 4.94
N ARG A 270 6.65 -2.50 3.71
CA ARG A 270 5.25 -2.15 3.44
C ARG A 270 4.26 -3.13 4.11
N VAL A 271 4.60 -4.41 4.19
CA VAL A 271 3.79 -5.45 4.85
C VAL A 271 3.79 -5.26 6.37
N VAL A 272 4.94 -4.95 6.98
CA VAL A 272 5.06 -4.69 8.43
C VAL A 272 4.35 -3.39 8.80
N SER A 273 4.52 -2.33 7.99
CA SER A 273 3.81 -1.06 8.15
C SER A 273 2.29 -1.24 8.05
N GLN A 274 1.81 -2.04 7.08
CA GLN A 274 0.38 -2.39 6.97
C GLN A 274 -0.09 -3.22 8.16
N TRP A 275 0.69 -4.20 8.62
CA TRP A 275 0.37 -5.00 9.80
C TRP A 275 0.18 -4.10 11.02
N VAL A 276 1.13 -3.21 11.33
CA VAL A 276 0.99 -2.21 12.41
C VAL A 276 -0.25 -1.33 12.20
N THR A 277 -0.43 -0.76 11.00
CA THR A 277 -1.58 0.10 10.67
C THR A 277 -2.93 -0.58 10.93
N PHE A 278 -3.05 -1.88 10.63
CA PHE A 278 -4.29 -2.64 10.84
C PHE A 278 -4.46 -3.20 12.26
N HIS A 279 -3.39 -3.31 13.06
CA HIS A 279 -3.45 -3.77 14.45
C HIS A 279 -3.58 -2.63 15.47
N THR A 280 -3.20 -1.39 15.13
CA THR A 280 -3.45 -0.24 16.02
C THR A 280 -4.97 0.02 16.11
N PRO A 281 -5.55 0.09 17.33
CA PRO A 281 -6.97 0.38 17.54
C PRO A 281 -7.41 1.66 16.82
N GLY A 282 -8.58 1.63 16.19
CA GLY A 282 -9.16 2.77 15.44
C GLY A 282 -8.49 3.06 14.08
N ILE A 283 -7.18 2.91 13.95
CA ILE A 283 -6.47 3.15 12.67
C ILE A 283 -6.83 2.09 11.63
N GLY A 284 -6.95 0.81 12.03
CA GLY A 284 -7.32 -0.27 11.13
C GLY A 284 -8.75 -0.16 10.55
N SER A 285 -9.71 0.34 11.34
CA SER A 285 -11.07 0.61 10.86
C SER A 285 -11.10 1.83 9.93
N LEU A 286 -10.44 2.93 10.33
CA LEU A 286 -10.28 4.13 9.50
C LEU A 286 -9.65 3.82 8.13
N ALA A 287 -8.57 3.04 8.11
CA ALA A 287 -7.88 2.66 6.86
C ALA A 287 -8.78 1.80 5.96
N ARG A 288 -9.58 0.90 6.54
CA ARG A 288 -10.59 0.10 5.83
C ARG A 288 -11.67 1.01 5.22
N GLU A 289 -12.23 1.90 6.02
CA GLU A 289 -13.30 2.82 5.61
C GLU A 289 -12.85 3.77 4.50
N ALA A 290 -11.70 4.41 4.65
CA ALA A 290 -11.10 5.27 3.63
C ALA A 290 -10.79 4.50 2.32
N THR A 291 -10.42 3.21 2.39
CA THR A 291 -10.16 2.40 1.19
C THR A 291 -11.45 1.98 0.49
N ILE A 292 -12.53 1.72 1.23
CA ILE A 292 -13.87 1.47 0.65
C ILE A 292 -14.45 2.76 0.05
N ALA A 293 -14.20 3.92 0.67
CA ALA A 293 -14.54 5.21 0.09
C ALA A 293 -13.80 5.42 -1.24
N GLN A 294 -12.47 5.25 -1.26
CA GLN A 294 -11.64 5.35 -2.47
C GLN A 294 -12.07 4.36 -3.57
N PHE A 295 -12.47 3.14 -3.21
CA PHE A 295 -13.04 2.16 -4.13
C PHE A 295 -14.28 2.71 -4.85
N GLY A 296 -15.23 3.27 -4.08
CA GLY A 296 -16.44 3.88 -4.64
C GLY A 296 -16.16 5.12 -5.49
N VAL A 297 -15.24 5.99 -5.04
CA VAL A 297 -14.83 7.21 -5.77
C VAL A 297 -14.23 6.86 -7.13
N ILE A 298 -13.19 6.01 -7.15
CA ILE A 298 -12.47 5.71 -8.38
C ILE A 298 -13.34 4.91 -9.34
N LEU A 299 -13.96 3.82 -8.86
CA LEU A 299 -14.73 2.94 -9.72
C LEU A 299 -16.06 3.59 -10.15
N GLY A 300 -16.79 4.20 -9.21
CA GLY A 300 -18.05 4.89 -9.49
C GLY A 300 -17.88 6.15 -10.34
N GLY A 301 -16.88 6.98 -10.04
CA GLY A 301 -16.59 8.19 -10.81
C GLY A 301 -16.16 7.90 -12.25
N LEU A 302 -15.30 6.89 -12.47
CA LEU A 302 -14.92 6.47 -13.82
C LEU A 302 -16.09 5.82 -14.58
N LEU A 303 -16.91 5.00 -13.93
CA LEU A 303 -18.10 4.42 -14.57
C LEU A 303 -19.18 5.47 -14.89
N GLN A 304 -19.40 6.48 -14.05
CA GLN A 304 -20.27 7.62 -14.36
C GLN A 304 -19.71 8.48 -15.51
N ALA A 305 -18.39 8.53 -15.65
CA ALA A 305 -17.70 9.10 -16.80
C ALA A 305 -17.73 8.17 -18.05
N GLY A 306 -18.40 7.01 -18.01
CA GLY A 306 -18.51 6.11 -19.15
C GLY A 306 -17.24 5.30 -19.48
N VAL A 307 -16.23 5.31 -18.59
CA VAL A 307 -15.04 4.47 -18.74
C VAL A 307 -15.44 2.99 -18.56
N PRO A 308 -15.00 2.06 -19.42
CA PRO A 308 -15.29 0.64 -19.27
C PRO A 308 -14.83 0.08 -17.92
N LEU A 309 -15.62 -0.83 -17.33
CA LEU A 309 -15.36 -1.43 -16.01
C LEU A 309 -13.94 -2.00 -15.86
N VAL A 310 -13.41 -2.63 -16.91
CA VAL A 310 -12.05 -3.19 -16.97
C VAL A 310 -10.98 -2.11 -16.81
N GLU A 311 -11.08 -1.00 -17.54
CA GLU A 311 -10.13 0.12 -17.50
C GLU A 311 -10.21 0.87 -16.16
N ALA A 312 -11.43 1.00 -15.61
CA ALA A 312 -11.67 1.57 -14.30
C ALA A 312 -11.12 0.69 -13.15
N LEU A 313 -11.25 -0.63 -13.24
CA LEU A 313 -10.64 -1.59 -12.30
C LEU A 313 -9.11 -1.59 -12.36
N GLY A 314 -8.53 -1.49 -13.56
CA GLY A 314 -7.09 -1.31 -13.74
C GLY A 314 -6.58 -0.05 -13.04
N SER A 315 -7.24 1.09 -13.29
CA SER A 315 -6.93 2.37 -12.66
C SER A 315 -7.01 2.30 -11.12
N LEU A 316 -8.05 1.66 -10.58
CA LEU A 316 -8.20 1.40 -9.14
C LEU A 316 -7.05 0.54 -8.57
N ALA A 317 -6.67 -0.54 -9.24
CA ALA A 317 -5.59 -1.42 -8.81
C ALA A 317 -4.20 -0.73 -8.83
N GLU A 318 -3.99 0.23 -9.73
CA GLU A 318 -2.76 1.03 -9.77
C GLU A 318 -2.69 2.08 -8.66
N VAL A 319 -3.78 2.83 -8.45
CA VAL A 319 -3.86 3.88 -7.42
C VAL A 319 -3.83 3.31 -6.00
N THR A 320 -4.39 2.11 -5.78
CA THR A 320 -4.49 1.51 -4.44
C THR A 320 -3.11 1.15 -3.85
N HIS A 321 -2.81 1.69 -2.68
CA HIS A 321 -1.52 1.45 -1.99
C HIS A 321 -1.54 0.31 -0.96
N ILE A 322 -2.71 -0.10 -0.48
CA ILE A 322 -2.84 -1.21 0.48
C ILE A 322 -2.74 -2.54 -0.28
N VAL A 323 -1.77 -3.38 0.07
CA VAL A 323 -1.44 -4.59 -0.72
C VAL A 323 -2.61 -5.58 -0.74
N SER A 324 -3.29 -5.77 0.39
CA SER A 324 -4.47 -6.65 0.48
C SER A 324 -5.59 -6.25 -0.48
N TYR A 325 -5.87 -4.94 -0.63
CA TYR A 325 -6.87 -4.45 -1.57
C TYR A 325 -6.35 -4.46 -3.00
N LYS A 326 -5.09 -4.09 -3.24
CA LYS A 326 -4.48 -4.12 -4.58
C LYS A 326 -4.51 -5.53 -5.18
N ASN A 327 -4.10 -6.55 -4.42
CA ASN A 327 -4.12 -7.94 -4.86
C ASN A 327 -5.55 -8.42 -5.15
N PHE A 328 -6.52 -8.03 -4.30
CA PHE A 328 -7.94 -8.31 -4.51
C PHE A 328 -8.46 -7.65 -5.81
N TYR A 329 -8.14 -6.37 -6.07
CA TYR A 329 -8.55 -5.68 -7.30
C TYR A 329 -7.89 -6.26 -8.56
N GLN A 330 -6.64 -6.73 -8.47
CA GLN A 330 -5.98 -7.41 -9.59
C GLN A 330 -6.67 -8.74 -9.94
N ARG A 331 -7.01 -9.56 -8.95
CA ARG A 331 -7.79 -10.79 -9.19
C ARG A 331 -9.21 -10.51 -9.67
N LEU A 332 -9.86 -9.48 -9.13
CA LEU A 332 -11.19 -9.04 -9.57
C LEU A 332 -11.17 -8.61 -11.05
N LEU A 333 -10.10 -7.92 -11.47
CA LEU A 333 -9.85 -7.56 -12.86
C LEU A 333 -9.59 -8.80 -13.75
N GLU A 334 -8.86 -9.80 -13.26
CA GLU A 334 -8.65 -11.07 -13.98
C GLU A 334 -9.97 -11.81 -14.25
N HIS A 335 -10.85 -11.95 -13.25
CA HIS A 335 -12.18 -12.56 -13.40
C HIS A 335 -13.09 -11.79 -14.36
N VAL A 336 -13.18 -10.46 -14.21
CA VAL A 336 -14.01 -9.63 -15.10
C VAL A 336 -13.49 -9.67 -16.54
N ASN A 337 -12.17 -9.74 -16.76
CA ASN A 337 -11.58 -9.95 -18.09
C ASN A 337 -11.87 -11.36 -18.66
N ALA A 338 -12.04 -12.37 -17.83
CA ALA A 338 -12.47 -13.70 -18.25
C ALA A 338 -13.96 -13.78 -18.63
N GLY A 339 -14.72 -12.70 -18.42
CA GLY A 339 -16.14 -12.61 -18.75
C GLY A 339 -17.10 -12.95 -17.60
N ASP A 340 -16.58 -13.16 -16.38
CA ASP A 340 -17.42 -13.28 -15.19
C ASP A 340 -18.13 -11.94 -14.90
N SER A 341 -19.38 -11.98 -14.45
CA SER A 341 -20.08 -10.75 -14.01
C SER A 341 -19.35 -10.14 -12.80
N PHE A 342 -19.46 -8.82 -12.64
CA PHE A 342 -18.78 -8.10 -11.57
C PHE A 342 -19.18 -8.61 -10.19
N SER A 343 -20.48 -8.81 -9.93
CA SER A 343 -20.95 -9.31 -8.64
C SER A 343 -20.60 -10.77 -8.38
N LYS A 344 -20.58 -11.62 -9.42
CA LYS A 344 -20.07 -13.00 -9.32
C LYS A 344 -18.59 -13.02 -8.96
N SER A 345 -17.78 -12.25 -9.69
CA SER A 345 -16.34 -12.08 -9.45
C SER A 345 -16.07 -11.58 -8.03
N PHE A 346 -16.87 -10.60 -7.57
CA PHE A 346 -16.76 -10.02 -6.23
C PHE A 346 -17.10 -11.01 -5.11
N ALA A 347 -18.05 -11.92 -5.35
CA ALA A 347 -18.48 -12.95 -4.40
C ALA A 347 -17.61 -14.22 -4.43
N ALA A 348 -17.02 -14.56 -5.58
CA ALA A 348 -16.16 -15.74 -5.75
C ALA A 348 -14.83 -15.64 -4.99
N LEU A 349 -14.34 -14.42 -4.75
CA LEU A 349 -13.08 -14.17 -4.06
C LEU A 349 -13.24 -14.27 -2.53
N PRO A 350 -12.62 -15.25 -1.84
CA PRO A 350 -12.80 -15.46 -0.40
C PRO A 350 -12.28 -14.28 0.45
N GLU A 351 -11.36 -13.48 -0.11
CA GLU A 351 -10.82 -12.27 0.51
C GLU A 351 -11.88 -11.17 0.69
N CYS A 352 -12.97 -11.20 -0.10
CA CYS A 352 -14.05 -10.24 -0.09
C CYS A 352 -14.66 -10.06 1.31
N ASN A 353 -14.98 -11.16 2.00
CA ASN A 353 -15.58 -11.14 3.34
C ASN A 353 -14.70 -10.49 4.42
N ARG A 354 -13.37 -10.47 4.21
CA ARG A 354 -12.44 -9.81 5.13
C ARG A 354 -12.26 -8.32 4.81
N LEU A 355 -12.36 -7.93 3.55
CA LEU A 355 -12.07 -6.58 3.05
C LEU A 355 -13.32 -5.68 2.95
N PHE A 356 -14.47 -6.25 2.60
CA PHE A 356 -15.72 -5.53 2.35
C PHE A 356 -16.86 -6.03 3.26
N PRO A 357 -17.50 -5.15 4.04
CA PRO A 357 -18.69 -5.49 4.81
C PRO A 357 -19.82 -6.00 3.91
N ILE A 358 -20.64 -6.92 4.43
CA ILE A 358 -21.74 -7.58 3.70
C ILE A 358 -22.68 -6.56 3.05
N SER A 359 -22.94 -5.42 3.70
CA SER A 359 -23.76 -4.34 3.13
C SER A 359 -23.20 -3.76 1.82
N VAL A 360 -21.88 -3.64 1.68
CA VAL A 360 -21.23 -3.19 0.43
C VAL A 360 -21.37 -4.26 -0.65
N GLN A 361 -21.18 -5.53 -0.30
CA GLN A 361 -21.34 -6.65 -1.23
C GLN A 361 -22.77 -6.69 -1.80
N GLN A 362 -23.79 -6.57 -0.94
CA GLN A 362 -25.20 -6.58 -1.36
C GLN A 362 -25.58 -5.36 -2.20
N LEU A 363 -25.03 -4.18 -1.89
CA LEU A 363 -25.18 -3.00 -2.73
C LEU A 363 -24.60 -3.24 -4.13
N ILE A 364 -23.37 -3.76 -4.25
CA ILE A 364 -22.74 -4.09 -5.54
C ILE A 364 -23.58 -5.11 -6.34
N VAL A 365 -24.04 -6.18 -5.70
CA VAL A 365 -24.93 -7.20 -6.34
C VAL A 365 -26.21 -6.54 -6.87
N THR A 366 -26.83 -5.65 -6.08
CA THR A 366 -28.06 -4.96 -6.45
C THR A 366 -27.82 -3.96 -7.58
N GLY A 367 -26.70 -3.23 -7.54
CA GLY A 367 -26.30 -2.23 -8.54
C GLY A 367 -25.94 -2.84 -9.89
N GLU A 368 -25.27 -4.00 -9.93
CA GLU A 368 -25.06 -4.72 -11.19
C GLU A 368 -26.40 -5.22 -11.77
N ARG A 369 -27.25 -5.85 -10.94
CA ARG A 369 -28.55 -6.39 -11.38
C ARG A 369 -29.52 -5.33 -11.89
N SER A 370 -29.46 -4.10 -11.37
CA SER A 370 -30.29 -2.97 -11.82
C SER A 370 -29.67 -2.13 -12.92
N GLY A 371 -28.42 -2.41 -13.32
CA GLY A 371 -27.62 -1.56 -14.22
C GLY A 371 -27.09 -0.28 -13.56
N GLY A 372 -27.52 0.07 -12.34
CA GLY A 372 -27.13 1.28 -11.61
C GLY A 372 -25.81 1.17 -10.84
N LEU A 373 -24.85 0.35 -11.29
CA LEU A 373 -23.62 0.04 -10.56
C LEU A 373 -22.79 1.30 -10.25
N ALA A 374 -22.69 2.23 -11.20
CA ALA A 374 -21.93 3.47 -11.05
C ALA A 374 -22.48 4.34 -9.89
N ASP A 375 -23.78 4.57 -9.86
CA ASP A 375 -24.45 5.37 -8.81
C ASP A 375 -24.38 4.70 -7.44
N VAL A 376 -24.45 3.37 -7.40
CA VAL A 376 -24.30 2.61 -6.15
C VAL A 376 -22.87 2.72 -5.62
N LEU A 377 -21.85 2.71 -6.48
CA LEU A 377 -20.46 2.91 -6.08
C LEU A 377 -20.20 4.33 -5.56
N VAL A 378 -20.80 5.36 -6.16
CA VAL A 378 -20.74 6.74 -5.62
C VAL A 378 -21.46 6.84 -4.27
N LYS A 379 -22.61 6.19 -4.09
CA LYS A 379 -23.27 6.11 -2.76
C LYS A 379 -22.41 5.39 -1.72
N ILE A 380 -21.72 4.31 -2.10
CA ILE A 380 -20.73 3.64 -1.24
C ILE A 380 -19.59 4.61 -0.89
N ALA A 381 -19.11 5.41 -1.84
CA ALA A 381 -18.08 6.42 -1.61
C ALA A 381 -18.49 7.40 -0.51
N ASP A 382 -19.61 8.12 -0.67
CA ASP A 382 -20.06 9.13 0.29
C ASP A 382 -20.39 8.53 1.66
N MET A 383 -20.99 7.33 1.70
CA MET A 383 -21.24 6.60 2.95
C MET A 383 -19.97 6.28 3.72
N TYR A 384 -18.91 5.85 3.03
CA TYR A 384 -17.66 5.44 3.67
C TYR A 384 -16.68 6.60 3.90
N ASP A 385 -16.74 7.67 3.11
CA ASP A 385 -16.04 8.93 3.38
C ASP A 385 -16.57 9.59 4.67
N LYS A 386 -17.90 9.61 4.84
CA LYS A 386 -18.53 10.05 6.09
C LYS A 386 -18.09 9.20 7.29
N LYS A 387 -18.11 7.86 7.17
CA LYS A 387 -17.62 6.96 8.23
C LYS A 387 -16.15 7.19 8.55
N ALA A 388 -15.28 7.27 7.55
CA ALA A 388 -13.86 7.54 7.74
C ALA A 388 -13.64 8.89 8.45
N SER A 389 -14.41 9.92 8.10
CA SER A 389 -14.41 11.22 8.80
C SER A 389 -14.82 11.08 10.27
N GLU A 390 -15.92 10.39 10.58
CA GLU A 390 -16.38 10.17 11.96
C GLU A 390 -15.39 9.33 12.78
N THR A 391 -14.79 8.31 12.18
CA THR A 391 -13.76 7.46 12.82
C THR A 391 -12.47 8.26 13.07
N ALA A 392 -12.08 9.15 12.15
CA ALA A 392 -10.93 10.04 12.34
C ALA A 392 -11.15 11.04 13.49
N GLU A 393 -12.37 11.53 13.68
CA GLU A 393 -12.74 12.41 14.81
C GLU A 393 -12.79 11.66 16.15
N LYS A 394 -13.21 10.40 16.16
CA LYS A 394 -13.24 9.53 17.36
C LYS A 394 -11.87 8.93 17.70
N LEU A 395 -10.89 9.02 16.81
CA LEU A 395 -9.57 8.40 16.95
C LEU A 395 -8.83 8.77 18.26
N PRO A 396 -8.87 10.03 18.79
CA PRO A 396 -8.24 10.35 20.07
C PRO A 396 -8.83 9.56 21.24
N VAL A 397 -10.16 9.43 21.28
CA VAL A 397 -10.91 8.71 22.32
C VAL A 397 -10.61 7.20 22.26
N ILE A 398 -10.41 6.66 21.06
CA ILE A 398 -10.02 5.25 20.87
C ILE A 398 -8.58 4.99 21.33
N LEU A 399 -7.69 5.97 21.19
CA LEU A 399 -6.27 5.86 21.58
C LEU A 399 -6.02 6.17 23.07
N GLU A 400 -6.89 6.93 23.72
CA GLU A 400 -6.74 7.34 25.13
C GLU A 400 -6.59 6.16 26.12
N PRO A 401 -7.42 5.08 26.09
CA PRO A 401 -7.22 3.93 26.98
C PRO A 401 -5.86 3.25 26.81
N LEU A 402 -5.36 3.19 25.57
CA LEU A 402 -4.04 2.63 25.26
C LEU A 402 -2.92 3.50 25.85
N LEU A 403 -3.04 4.84 25.74
CA LEU A 403 -2.10 5.77 26.35
C LEU A 403 -2.10 5.65 27.88
N LEU A 404 -3.28 5.56 28.51
CA LEU A 404 -3.39 5.38 29.97
C LEU A 404 -2.74 4.09 30.45
N ILE A 405 -2.91 2.97 29.74
CA ILE A 405 -2.26 1.69 30.06
C ILE A 405 -0.72 1.81 29.93
N ILE A 406 -0.23 2.45 28.86
CA ILE A 406 1.21 2.68 28.66
C ILE A 406 1.79 3.55 29.78
N ILE A 407 1.12 4.66 30.13
CA ILE A 407 1.54 5.56 31.20
C ILE A 407 1.54 4.84 32.55
N ALA A 408 0.48 4.10 32.87
CA ALA A 408 0.38 3.33 34.11
C ALA A 408 1.51 2.28 34.19
N GLY A 409 1.82 1.58 33.10
CA GLY A 409 2.92 0.63 33.03
C GLY A 409 4.30 1.28 33.25
N ILE A 410 4.54 2.45 32.63
CA ILE A 410 5.79 3.22 32.80
C ILE A 410 5.93 3.73 34.24
N VAL A 411 4.88 4.35 34.79
CA VAL A 411 4.88 4.90 36.16
C VAL A 411 5.03 3.79 37.20
N ALA A 412 4.34 2.66 37.02
CA ALA A 412 4.51 1.49 37.87
C ALA A 412 5.94 0.93 37.76
N GLY A 413 6.49 0.81 36.56
CA GLY A 413 7.88 0.36 36.33
C GLY A 413 8.91 1.23 37.05
N ILE A 414 8.74 2.56 36.98
CA ILE A 414 9.55 3.53 37.73
C ILE A 414 9.38 3.37 39.23
N ALA A 415 8.14 3.27 39.71
CA ALA A 415 7.85 3.09 41.13
C ALA A 415 8.50 1.80 41.67
N PHE A 416 8.39 0.66 40.96
CA PHE A 416 9.09 -0.57 41.30
C PHE A 416 10.61 -0.42 41.28
N ALA A 417 11.18 0.30 40.30
CA ALA A 417 12.62 0.53 40.20
C ALA A 417 13.21 1.39 41.35
N ILE A 418 12.39 2.21 42.02
CA ILE A 418 12.79 3.12 43.12
C ILE A 418 12.41 2.56 44.49
N ILE A 419 11.20 2.01 44.64
CA ILE A 419 10.64 1.59 45.94
C ILE A 419 11.22 0.25 46.41
N VAL A 420 11.42 -0.72 45.51
CA VAL A 420 11.98 -2.05 45.88
C VAL A 420 13.39 -1.97 46.49
N PRO A 421 14.35 -1.17 45.96
CA PRO A 421 15.64 -0.97 46.62
C PRO A 421 15.52 -0.36 48.02
N ILE A 422 14.63 0.62 48.20
CA ILE A 422 14.43 1.30 49.49
C ILE A 422 13.92 0.30 50.55
N TYR A 423 12.96 -0.55 50.21
CA TYR A 423 12.52 -1.61 51.13
C TYR A 423 13.62 -2.63 51.45
N LYS A 424 14.48 -2.99 50.48
CA LYS A 424 15.65 -3.86 50.76
C LYS A 424 16.63 -3.22 51.74
N VAL A 425 16.91 -1.92 51.61
CA VAL A 425 17.75 -1.16 52.56
C VAL A 425 17.15 -1.22 53.96
N VAL A 426 15.88 -0.82 54.12
CA VAL A 426 15.20 -0.78 55.43
C VAL A 426 15.11 -2.17 56.06
N GLY A 427 14.81 -3.20 55.27
CA GLY A 427 14.72 -4.59 55.73
C GLY A 427 16.06 -5.19 56.20
N ASN A 428 17.20 -4.75 55.65
CA ASN A 428 18.52 -5.16 56.10
C ASN A 428 19.00 -4.42 57.35
N ILE A 429 18.51 -3.21 57.62
CA ILE A 429 18.86 -2.42 58.83
C ILE A 429 18.13 -2.93 60.08
N GLY A 430 17.01 -3.66 59.91
CA GLY A 430 16.23 -4.25 61.00
C GLY A 430 16.69 -5.64 61.46
N ARG A 431 17.97 -6.00 61.30
CA ARG A 431 18.50 -7.34 61.60
C ARG A 431 19.85 -7.31 62.31
#